data_AF-A0A969ALY8-F1
#
_entry.id   AF-A0A969ALY8-F1
#
_cell.length_a   1.000
_cell.length_b   1.000
_cell.length_c   1.000
_cell.angle_alpha   90.00
_cell.angle_beta   90.00
_cell.angle_gamma   90.00
#
_symmetry.space_group_name_H-M   'P 1'
#
loop_
_entity.id
_entity.type
_entity.pdbx_description
1 polymer ?
#
loop_
_entity_poly.entity_id
_entity_poly.type
_entity_poly.pdbx_seq_one_letter_code
_entity_poly.pdbx_strand_id
1 'polypeptide(L)'
;MSLQTFSLDAVQKVNQHIQTQLALPASEQQPALETTAAMAAVEPPEPSSLDMLGDMFRAGGFAEEDSPAPNSQGRWFISTIDPAAALYKLPGLTVKPGVRLVTYLQRRPDGGLGVTWALPELMSTTTHLEAALESGGDQAIPPHPRGALGHIMDGISGDQRPASYLSASLLLRHFKELGRTGKLRRWSHHRLIAAVPSQYNWTWQGGVPKDLSPKVKRLDEKSVVVEFFSCRVVPPVALFRHFDQYGGAYRPKSHDQVIALLKPKA
;
A
#
# COMPACT_ATOMS: atom_id res chain seq x y z
N MET A 1 4.18 30.54 12.69
CA MET A 1 4.40 29.42 11.75
C MET A 1 5.59 28.60 12.23
N SER A 2 5.44 27.30 12.42
CA SER A 2 6.54 26.42 12.82
C SER A 2 6.91 25.48 11.66
N LEU A 3 8.22 25.34 11.42
CA LEU A 3 8.79 24.38 10.49
C LEU A 3 9.56 23.34 11.31
N GLN A 4 9.25 22.07 11.11
CA GLN A 4 9.98 20.97 11.71
C GLN A 4 10.59 20.12 10.60
N THR A 5 11.90 19.90 10.67
CA THR A 5 12.63 19.00 9.79
C THR A 5 12.84 17.66 10.49
N PHE A 6 12.96 16.59 9.69
CA PHE A 6 13.16 15.24 10.18
C PHE A 6 14.40 14.63 9.52
N SER A 7 15.11 13.79 10.25
CA SER A 7 16.23 13.04 9.67
C SER A 7 15.71 11.98 8.69
N LEU A 8 16.45 11.76 7.60
CA LEU A 8 16.08 10.75 6.61
C LEU A 8 15.97 9.35 7.24
N ASP A 9 16.89 9.01 8.15
CA ASP A 9 16.93 7.72 8.85
C ASP A 9 15.62 7.45 9.63
N ALA A 10 15.12 8.44 10.38
CA ALA A 10 13.87 8.29 11.13
C ALA A 10 12.68 8.04 10.18
N VAL A 11 12.62 8.79 9.08
CA VAL A 11 11.55 8.66 8.07
C VAL A 11 11.65 7.32 7.34
N GLN A 12 12.86 6.84 7.05
CA GLN A 12 13.09 5.53 6.44
C GLN A 12 12.68 4.38 7.36
N LYS A 13 12.94 4.47 8.67
CA LYS A 13 12.47 3.49 9.66
C LYS A 13 10.94 3.41 9.71
N VAL A 14 10.26 4.55 9.69
CA VAL A 14 8.80 4.62 9.58
C VAL A 14 8.33 3.97 8.27
N ASN A 15 8.95 4.31 7.14
CA ASN A 15 8.60 3.76 5.84
C ASN A 15 8.79 2.23 5.78
N GLN A 16 9.90 1.72 6.33
CA GLN A 16 10.20 0.29 6.40
C GLN A 16 9.20 -0.44 7.28
N HIS A 17 8.85 0.12 8.44
CA HIS A 17 7.83 -0.46 9.31
C HIS A 17 6.50 -0.64 8.57
N ILE A 18 6.01 0.42 7.90
CA ILE A 18 4.77 0.37 7.12
C ILE A 18 4.86 -0.72 6.04
N GLN A 19 5.97 -0.75 5.30
CA GLN A 19 6.18 -1.73 4.23
C GLN A 19 6.17 -3.17 4.75
N THR A 20 6.77 -3.43 5.91
CA THR A 20 6.79 -4.77 6.52
C THR A 20 5.40 -5.19 6.99
N GLN A 21 4.62 -4.29 7.59
CA GLN A 21 3.28 -4.62 8.07
C GLN A 21 2.26 -4.81 6.94
N LEU A 22 2.46 -4.15 5.80
CA LEU A 22 1.60 -4.27 4.61
C LEU A 22 2.13 -5.28 3.58
N ALA A 23 3.10 -6.10 3.97
CA ALA A 23 3.60 -7.16 3.12
C ALA A 23 2.54 -8.28 3.01
N LEU A 24 2.14 -8.58 1.78
CA LEU A 24 1.16 -9.64 1.52
C LEU A 24 1.80 -11.02 1.72
N PRO A 25 1.08 -11.99 2.32
CA PRO A 25 1.56 -13.35 2.43
C PRO A 25 1.72 -13.98 1.05
N ALA A 26 2.64 -14.95 0.92
CA ALA A 26 2.93 -15.61 -0.36
C ALA A 26 1.66 -16.20 -1.01
N SER A 27 0.75 -16.72 -0.20
CA SER A 27 -0.55 -17.27 -0.60
C SER A 27 -1.46 -16.27 -1.31
N GLU A 28 -1.24 -14.97 -1.15
CA GLU A 28 -2.02 -13.90 -1.81
C GLU A 28 -1.24 -13.18 -2.92
N GLN A 29 0.01 -13.56 -3.17
CA GLN A 29 0.86 -12.89 -4.16
C GLN A 29 0.69 -13.46 -5.57
N GLN A 30 0.42 -14.74 -5.70
CA GLN A 30 0.25 -15.42 -6.98
C GLN A 30 -0.95 -16.35 -6.93
N PRO A 31 -1.68 -16.53 -8.05
CA PRO A 31 -2.64 -17.61 -8.16
C PRO A 31 -1.94 -18.93 -7.84
N ALA A 32 -2.64 -19.84 -7.17
CA ALA A 32 -2.16 -21.22 -7.09
C ALA A 32 -1.96 -21.68 -8.53
N LEU A 33 -0.71 -21.99 -8.91
CA LEU A 33 -0.48 -22.72 -10.15
C LEU A 33 -1.29 -23.99 -10.01
N GLU A 34 -2.27 -24.17 -10.89
CA GLU A 34 -2.92 -25.46 -11.09
C GLU A 34 -1.77 -26.46 -11.20
N THR A 35 -1.55 -27.20 -10.12
CA THR A 35 -0.58 -28.27 -10.13
C THR A 35 -1.23 -29.26 -11.03
N THR A 36 -0.77 -29.27 -12.28
CA THR A 36 -1.30 -30.11 -13.35
C THR A 36 -1.51 -31.50 -12.79
N ALA A 37 -2.57 -32.17 -13.25
CA ALA A 37 -3.01 -33.52 -12.91
C ALA A 37 -1.93 -34.64 -12.99
N ALA A 38 -0.66 -34.30 -13.24
CA ALA A 38 0.52 -35.15 -13.12
C ALA A 38 1.00 -35.38 -11.67
N MET A 39 0.62 -34.56 -10.67
CA MET A 39 0.95 -34.83 -9.26
C MET A 39 -0.10 -35.65 -8.49
N ALA A 40 -1.30 -35.86 -9.08
CA ALA A 40 -2.34 -36.70 -8.48
C ALA A 40 -2.00 -38.21 -8.46
N ALA A 41 -0.85 -38.61 -9.01
CA ALA A 41 -0.38 -40.00 -9.06
C ALA A 41 0.81 -40.29 -8.12
N VAL A 42 1.26 -39.32 -7.31
CA VAL A 42 2.35 -39.54 -6.35
C VAL A 42 1.79 -39.40 -4.93
N GLU A 43 1.87 -40.48 -4.18
CA GLU A 43 1.53 -40.55 -2.75
C GLU A 43 2.19 -39.36 -2.01
N PRO A 44 1.40 -38.51 -1.32
CA PRO A 44 1.96 -37.33 -0.68
C PRO A 44 2.91 -37.75 0.47
N PRO A 45 4.13 -37.20 0.54
CA PRO A 45 5.06 -37.53 1.62
C PRO A 45 4.52 -37.08 2.98
N GLU A 46 4.80 -37.86 4.02
CA GLU A 46 4.37 -37.53 5.39
C GLU A 46 4.86 -36.14 5.81
N PRO A 47 3.99 -35.28 6.37
CA PRO A 47 4.33 -33.90 6.69
C PRO A 47 5.30 -33.84 7.87
N SER A 48 6.41 -33.13 7.70
CA SER A 48 7.41 -32.90 8.76
C SER A 48 7.19 -31.61 9.56
N SER A 49 6.15 -30.82 9.24
CA SER A 49 5.85 -29.56 9.91
C SER A 49 4.37 -29.17 9.84
N LEU A 50 3.91 -28.32 10.77
CA LEU A 50 2.53 -27.82 10.84
C LEU A 50 2.14 -26.98 9.61
N ASP A 51 3.08 -26.28 8.99
CA ASP A 51 2.83 -25.49 7.78
C ASP A 51 2.46 -26.39 6.58
N MET A 52 3.00 -27.61 6.51
CA MET A 52 2.68 -28.58 5.46
C MET A 52 1.29 -29.23 5.61
N LEU A 53 0.69 -29.17 6.81
CA LEU A 53 -0.69 -29.66 7.00
C LEU A 53 -1.68 -28.79 6.24
N GLY A 54 -1.43 -27.49 6.14
CA GLY A 54 -2.25 -26.57 5.35
C GLY A 54 -2.29 -26.91 3.86
N ASP A 55 -1.19 -27.46 3.33
CA ASP A 55 -1.08 -27.90 1.94
C ASP A 55 -1.76 -29.27 1.72
N MET A 56 -1.70 -30.19 2.69
CA MET A 56 -2.40 -31.48 2.65
C MET A 56 -3.92 -31.34 2.62
N PHE A 57 -4.50 -30.41 3.40
CA PHE A 57 -5.94 -30.17 3.37
C PHE A 57 -6.43 -29.60 2.03
N ARG A 58 -5.56 -28.97 1.25
CA ARG A 58 -5.87 -28.50 -0.11
C ARG A 58 -5.78 -29.60 -1.14
N ALA A 59 -4.84 -30.54 -1.00
CA ALA A 59 -4.67 -31.66 -1.93
C ALA A 59 -5.85 -32.68 -1.87
N GLY A 60 -6.53 -32.80 -0.73
CA GLY A 60 -7.72 -33.64 -0.57
C GLY A 60 -9.05 -32.93 -0.82
N GLY A 61 -9.02 -31.62 -1.09
CA GLY A 61 -10.23 -30.84 -1.40
C GLY A 61 -10.65 -31.08 -2.83
N PHE A 62 -11.88 -31.54 -3.03
CA PHE A 62 -12.54 -31.56 -4.33
C PHE A 62 -12.36 -30.20 -5.01
N ALA A 63 -12.11 -30.22 -6.32
CA ALA A 63 -12.02 -29.01 -7.14
C ALA A 63 -13.34 -28.23 -7.06
N GLU A 64 -13.46 -27.33 -6.10
CA GLU A 64 -14.47 -26.28 -6.12
C GLU A 64 -13.96 -25.18 -7.06
N GLU A 65 -14.72 -24.94 -8.13
CA GLU A 65 -14.53 -23.85 -9.10
C GLU A 65 -14.60 -22.44 -8.47
N ASP A 66 -14.84 -22.35 -7.17
CA ASP A 66 -14.95 -21.11 -6.39
C ASP A 66 -13.87 -21.01 -5.32
N SER A 67 -12.59 -21.09 -5.71
CA SER A 67 -11.51 -20.70 -4.80
C SER A 67 -11.53 -19.17 -4.62
N PRO A 68 -11.84 -18.66 -3.41
CA PRO A 68 -11.94 -17.22 -3.14
C PRO A 68 -10.56 -16.59 -2.90
N ALA A 69 -9.47 -17.34 -3.00
CA ALA A 69 -8.10 -16.85 -2.82
C ALA A 69 -7.28 -17.17 -4.07
N PRO A 70 -6.25 -16.35 -4.37
CA PRO A 70 -5.99 -15.82 -5.71
C PRO A 70 -6.31 -16.82 -6.82
N ASN A 71 -7.34 -16.48 -7.59
CA ASN A 71 -7.87 -17.32 -8.65
C ASN A 71 -7.14 -17.04 -9.98
N SER A 72 -7.07 -18.04 -10.85
CA SER A 72 -6.47 -17.95 -12.19
C SER A 72 -7.25 -17.01 -13.13
N GLN A 73 -8.52 -16.76 -12.82
CA GLN A 73 -9.43 -15.92 -13.60
C GLN A 73 -9.25 -14.41 -13.35
N GLY A 74 -8.47 -14.00 -12.35
CA GLY A 74 -8.30 -12.60 -11.99
C GLY A 74 -9.56 -11.91 -11.44
N ARG A 75 -10.45 -12.66 -10.78
CA ARG A 75 -11.55 -12.12 -9.96
C ARG A 75 -10.99 -11.45 -8.70
N TRP A 76 -11.71 -10.44 -8.20
CA TRP A 76 -11.40 -9.82 -6.93
C TRP A 76 -11.65 -10.77 -5.75
N PHE A 77 -10.88 -10.64 -4.69
CA PHE A 77 -11.06 -11.36 -3.44
C PHE A 77 -10.70 -10.50 -2.23
N ILE A 78 -11.16 -10.92 -1.04
CA ILE A 78 -10.86 -10.24 0.23
C ILE A 78 -9.50 -10.73 0.74
N SER A 79 -8.61 -9.80 1.08
CA SER A 79 -7.32 -10.11 1.70
C SER A 79 -7.49 -10.47 3.16
N THR A 80 -6.65 -11.38 3.64
CA THR A 80 -6.58 -11.78 5.05
C THR A 80 -5.71 -10.86 5.90
N ILE A 81 -4.92 -9.97 5.28
CA ILE A 81 -4.08 -9.04 6.04
C ILE A 81 -4.95 -8.02 6.77
N ASP A 82 -4.50 -7.59 7.96
CA ASP A 82 -5.06 -6.44 8.66
C ASP A 82 -4.26 -5.18 8.29
N PRO A 83 -4.79 -4.26 7.45
CA PRO A 83 -4.08 -3.03 7.12
C PRO A 83 -3.91 -2.11 8.33
N ALA A 84 -4.73 -2.28 9.39
CA ALA A 84 -4.58 -1.54 10.63
C ALA A 84 -3.31 -1.93 11.41
N ALA A 85 -2.72 -3.11 11.13
CA ALA A 85 -1.47 -3.54 11.75
C ALA A 85 -0.32 -2.55 11.50
N ALA A 86 -0.34 -1.85 10.36
CA ALA A 86 0.61 -0.79 10.06
C ALA A 86 0.52 0.40 11.01
N LEU A 87 -0.58 0.60 11.73
CA LEU A 87 -0.80 1.72 12.64
C LEU A 87 -0.39 1.43 14.10
N TYR A 88 -0.34 0.16 14.53
CA TYR A 88 -0.11 -0.19 15.95
C TYR A 88 1.20 0.33 16.54
N LYS A 89 2.26 0.48 15.72
CA LYS A 89 3.56 1.03 16.16
C LYS A 89 3.91 2.36 15.50
N LEU A 90 2.97 2.95 14.74
CA LEU A 90 3.19 4.28 14.17
C LEU A 90 2.90 5.35 15.21
N PRO A 91 3.87 6.24 15.51
CA PRO A 91 3.67 7.26 16.53
C PRO A 91 2.60 8.26 16.09
N GLY A 92 1.60 8.45 16.94
CA GLY A 92 0.61 9.51 16.79
C GLY A 92 -0.44 9.26 15.71
N LEU A 93 -0.58 8.04 15.19
CA LEU A 93 -1.66 7.65 14.27
C LEU A 93 -2.41 6.44 14.79
N THR A 94 -3.74 6.44 14.64
CA THR A 94 -4.61 5.33 15.05
C THR A 94 -5.80 5.21 14.09
N VAL A 95 -6.37 4.01 13.98
CA VAL A 95 -7.69 3.84 13.35
C VAL A 95 -8.76 4.45 14.28
N LYS A 96 -9.75 5.13 13.71
CA LYS A 96 -10.85 5.68 14.49
C LYS A 96 -11.67 4.57 15.16
N PRO A 97 -12.20 4.79 16.38
CA PRO A 97 -13.08 3.82 17.03
C PRO A 97 -14.27 3.45 16.14
N GLY A 98 -14.62 2.16 16.12
CA GLY A 98 -15.72 1.62 15.31
C GLY A 98 -15.46 1.64 13.80
N VAL A 99 -14.21 1.81 13.37
CA VAL A 99 -13.79 1.70 11.96
C VAL A 99 -12.82 0.53 11.79
N ARG A 100 -12.98 -0.22 10.70
CA ARG A 100 -12.07 -1.27 10.25
C ARG A 100 -11.55 -0.96 8.85
N LEU A 101 -10.28 -1.32 8.61
CA LEU A 101 -9.69 -1.26 7.27
C LEU A 101 -9.77 -2.64 6.61
N VAL A 102 -10.21 -2.69 5.36
CA VAL A 102 -10.38 -3.94 4.61
C VAL A 102 -9.78 -3.78 3.22
N THR A 103 -9.02 -4.79 2.77
CA THR A 103 -8.37 -4.79 1.46
C THR A 103 -9.00 -5.84 0.55
N TYR A 104 -9.34 -5.44 -0.67
CA TYR A 104 -9.63 -6.34 -1.77
C TYR A 104 -8.44 -6.40 -2.71
N LEU A 105 -8.19 -7.58 -3.25
CA LEU A 105 -7.06 -7.88 -4.12
C LEU A 105 -7.53 -8.51 -5.42
N GLN A 106 -6.74 -8.30 -6.46
CA GLN A 106 -6.90 -8.94 -7.74
C GLN A 106 -5.52 -9.40 -8.23
N ARG A 107 -5.43 -10.63 -8.73
CA ARG A 107 -4.17 -11.20 -9.25
C ARG A 107 -4.33 -11.64 -10.68
N ARG A 108 -3.38 -11.25 -11.52
CA ARG A 108 -3.31 -11.60 -12.94
C ARG A 108 -1.88 -12.01 -13.28
N PRO A 109 -1.66 -12.74 -14.38
CA PRO A 109 -0.30 -13.11 -14.79
C PRO A 109 0.63 -11.91 -15.05
N ASP A 110 0.07 -10.79 -15.51
CA ASP A 110 0.82 -9.58 -15.90
C ASP A 110 0.91 -8.52 -14.79
N GLY A 111 0.24 -8.74 -13.66
CA GLY A 111 0.22 -7.82 -12.54
C GLY A 111 -0.89 -8.07 -11.53
N GLY A 112 -1.14 -7.08 -10.69
CA GLY A 112 -2.10 -7.20 -9.62
C GLY A 112 -2.53 -5.84 -9.16
N LEU A 113 -3.75 -5.80 -8.63
CA LEU A 113 -4.33 -4.62 -8.04
C LEU A 113 -4.73 -4.92 -6.61
N GLY A 114 -4.83 -3.85 -5.83
CA GLY A 114 -5.45 -3.86 -4.53
C GLY A 114 -6.15 -2.54 -4.28
N VAL A 115 -7.22 -2.60 -3.50
CA VAL A 115 -7.94 -1.43 -3.01
C VAL A 115 -8.22 -1.65 -1.54
N THR A 116 -8.03 -0.61 -0.73
CA THR A 116 -8.30 -0.68 0.70
C THR A 116 -9.34 0.37 1.07
N TRP A 117 -10.35 -0.07 1.80
CA TRP A 117 -11.49 0.73 2.24
C TRP A 117 -11.46 0.89 3.76
N ALA A 118 -11.94 2.03 4.23
CA ALA A 118 -12.29 2.22 5.64
C ALA A 118 -13.80 2.07 5.79
N LEU A 119 -14.24 1.20 6.69
CA LEU A 119 -15.65 0.87 6.90
C LEU A 119 -16.03 0.98 8.37
N PRO A 120 -17.27 1.36 8.71
CA PRO A 120 -17.82 1.10 10.03
C PRO A 120 -17.70 -0.39 10.37
N GLU A 121 -17.30 -0.71 11.59
CA GLU A 121 -17.04 -2.08 12.04
C GLU A 121 -18.24 -3.01 11.83
N LEU A 122 -19.45 -2.52 12.12
CA LEU A 122 -20.71 -3.23 11.92
C LEU A 122 -21.00 -3.59 10.44
N MET A 123 -20.38 -2.86 9.50
CA MET A 123 -20.53 -3.08 8.05
C MET A 123 -19.33 -3.84 7.44
N SER A 124 -18.40 -4.29 8.29
CA SER A 124 -17.16 -4.98 7.89
C SER A 124 -17.20 -6.50 8.08
N THR A 125 -18.39 -7.06 8.35
CA THR A 125 -18.61 -8.51 8.45
C THR A 125 -18.42 -9.19 7.10
N THR A 126 -17.98 -10.45 7.09
CA THR A 126 -17.76 -11.25 5.87
C THR A 126 -18.91 -11.18 4.88
N THR A 127 -20.15 -11.34 5.33
CA THR A 127 -21.36 -11.26 4.48
C THR A 127 -21.49 -9.94 3.71
N HIS A 128 -21.18 -8.80 4.36
CA HIS A 128 -21.21 -7.49 3.70
C HIS A 128 -20.06 -7.30 2.72
N LEU A 129 -18.91 -7.89 2.99
CA LEU A 129 -17.73 -7.81 2.14
C LEU A 129 -17.88 -8.68 0.88
N GLU A 130 -18.48 -9.87 1.02
CA GLU A 130 -18.78 -10.80 -0.07
C GLU A 130 -19.86 -10.26 -1.00
N ALA A 131 -20.92 -9.65 -0.45
CA ALA A 131 -21.94 -8.97 -1.26
C ALA A 131 -21.35 -7.86 -2.18
N ALA A 132 -20.24 -7.25 -1.77
CA ALA A 132 -19.51 -6.28 -2.60
C ALA A 132 -18.75 -6.92 -3.77
N LEU A 133 -18.33 -8.19 -3.62
CA LEU A 133 -17.71 -8.96 -4.71
C LEU A 133 -18.77 -9.38 -5.74
N GLU A 134 -19.94 -9.81 -5.26
CA GLU A 134 -21.06 -10.24 -6.13
C GLU A 134 -21.63 -9.06 -6.95
N SER A 135 -21.73 -7.89 -6.34
CA SER A 135 -22.18 -6.67 -7.01
C SER A 135 -21.10 -5.98 -7.85
N GLY A 136 -19.82 -6.20 -7.53
CA GLY A 136 -18.65 -5.72 -8.27
C GLY A 136 -18.34 -6.59 -9.49
N GLY A 137 -19.28 -6.69 -10.43
CA GLY A 137 -19.28 -7.67 -11.51
C GLY A 137 -18.25 -7.51 -12.64
N ASP A 138 -17.18 -6.72 -12.48
CA ASP A 138 -16.15 -6.58 -13.52
C ASP A 138 -14.73 -6.58 -12.93
N GLN A 139 -13.82 -7.29 -13.59
CA GLN A 139 -12.39 -7.25 -13.30
C GLN A 139 -11.83 -5.81 -13.35
N ALA A 140 -12.43 -4.92 -14.15
CA ALA A 140 -12.00 -3.53 -14.29
C ALA A 140 -12.42 -2.62 -13.12
N ILE A 141 -13.49 -2.96 -12.40
CA ILE A 141 -14.08 -2.11 -11.37
C ILE A 141 -13.78 -2.73 -10.00
N PRO A 142 -13.07 -2.02 -9.09
CA PRO A 142 -12.84 -2.53 -7.76
C PRO A 142 -14.16 -2.68 -6.98
N PRO A 143 -14.30 -3.73 -6.14
CA PRO A 143 -15.45 -3.90 -5.28
C PRO A 143 -15.56 -2.72 -4.31
N HIS A 144 -16.78 -2.25 -4.09
CA HIS A 144 -17.07 -1.12 -3.21
C HIS A 144 -18.08 -1.54 -2.14
N PRO A 145 -17.63 -1.95 -0.95
CA PRO A 145 -18.53 -2.41 0.11
C PRO A 145 -19.46 -1.29 0.60
N ARG A 146 -20.66 -1.69 1.01
CA ARG A 146 -21.68 -0.76 1.49
C ARG A 146 -21.20 -0.06 2.76
N GLY A 147 -21.41 1.25 2.82
CA GLY A 147 -21.00 2.06 3.98
C GLY A 147 -19.51 2.37 4.05
N ALA A 148 -18.71 2.03 3.02
CA ALA A 148 -17.34 2.49 2.94
C ALA A 148 -17.25 4.01 2.98
N LEU A 149 -16.30 4.52 3.76
CA LEU A 149 -16.01 5.95 3.82
C LEU A 149 -15.44 6.42 2.48
N GLY A 150 -15.69 7.68 2.13
CA GLY A 150 -15.29 8.24 0.83
C GLY A 150 -13.78 8.27 0.58
N HIS A 151 -12.96 8.17 1.62
CA HIS A 151 -11.51 8.03 1.51
C HIS A 151 -10.96 7.18 2.67
N ILE A 152 -9.98 6.30 2.41
CA ILE A 152 -9.38 5.44 3.45
C ILE A 152 -8.87 6.22 4.66
N MET A 153 -8.25 7.38 4.43
CA MET A 153 -7.73 8.22 5.50
C MET A 153 -8.84 8.87 6.36
N ASP A 154 -10.11 8.85 5.93
CA ASP A 154 -11.23 9.31 6.76
C ASP A 154 -11.45 8.37 7.95
N GLY A 155 -10.98 7.12 7.87
CA GLY A 155 -10.95 6.16 8.97
C GLY A 155 -9.77 6.31 9.94
N ILE A 156 -8.87 7.25 9.69
CA ILE A 156 -7.63 7.42 10.47
C ILE A 156 -7.69 8.72 11.27
N SER A 157 -7.16 8.67 12.48
CA SER A 157 -6.97 9.83 13.36
C SER A 157 -5.53 9.91 13.83
N GLY A 158 -5.17 11.04 14.43
CA GLY A 158 -3.83 11.22 14.97
C GLY A 158 -3.72 12.39 15.94
N ASP A 159 -2.55 12.50 16.55
CA ASP A 159 -2.23 13.40 17.66
C ASP A 159 -1.97 14.86 17.26
N GLN A 160 -2.17 15.18 15.98
CA GLN A 160 -1.92 16.48 15.36
C GLN A 160 -0.47 16.98 15.47
N ARG A 161 0.50 16.13 15.82
CA ARG A 161 1.92 16.50 15.83
C ARG A 161 2.50 16.47 14.42
N PRO A 162 3.53 17.27 14.10
CA PRO A 162 4.13 17.27 12.77
C PRO A 162 4.58 15.87 12.30
N ALA A 163 5.10 15.04 13.21
CA ALA A 163 5.52 13.68 12.91
C ALA A 163 4.39 12.78 12.40
N SER A 164 3.18 12.86 12.98
CA SER A 164 2.07 12.00 12.55
C SER A 164 1.53 12.39 11.17
N TYR A 165 1.59 13.67 10.79
CA TYR A 165 1.29 14.08 9.41
C TYR A 165 2.29 13.48 8.41
N LEU A 166 3.59 13.51 8.72
CA LEU A 166 4.61 12.89 7.87
C LEU A 166 4.43 11.37 7.75
N SER A 167 4.13 10.70 8.86
CA SER A 167 3.80 9.27 8.86
C SER A 167 2.54 8.97 8.03
N ALA A 168 1.51 9.82 8.13
CA ALA A 168 0.27 9.66 7.38
C ALA A 168 0.47 9.83 5.87
N SER A 169 1.33 10.76 5.47
CA SER A 169 1.76 10.97 4.08
C SER A 169 2.41 9.73 3.46
N LEU A 170 3.28 9.06 4.23
CA LEU A 170 3.91 7.81 3.80
C LEU A 170 2.91 6.66 3.77
N LEU A 171 2.10 6.53 4.82
CA LEU A 171 1.09 5.48 4.95
C LEU A 171 0.09 5.51 3.79
N LEU A 172 -0.40 6.68 3.40
CA LEU A 172 -1.32 6.82 2.26
C LEU A 172 -0.70 6.30 0.95
N ARG A 173 0.60 6.55 0.72
CA ARG A 173 1.29 6.05 -0.48
C ARG A 173 1.39 4.53 -0.46
N HIS A 174 1.63 3.94 0.71
CA HIS A 174 1.62 2.48 0.86
C HIS A 174 0.23 1.87 0.69
N PHE A 175 -0.82 2.48 1.22
CA PHE A 175 -2.19 1.99 0.98
C PHE A 175 -2.59 2.05 -0.50
N LYS A 176 -2.13 3.07 -1.24
CA LYS A 176 -2.34 3.16 -2.70
C LYS A 176 -1.54 2.10 -3.47
N GLU A 177 -0.45 1.61 -2.91
CA GLU A 177 0.44 0.60 -3.50
C GLU A 177 0.05 -0.83 -3.08
N LEU A 178 -0.68 -1.00 -1.98
CA LEU A 178 -1.06 -2.30 -1.44
C LEU A 178 -1.79 -3.15 -2.48
N GLY A 179 -1.27 -4.34 -2.74
CA GLY A 179 -1.79 -5.25 -3.76
C GLY A 179 -1.34 -4.95 -5.19
N ARG A 180 -0.57 -3.88 -5.45
CA ARG A 180 -0.04 -3.59 -6.78
C ARG A 180 1.20 -4.44 -7.08
N THR A 181 1.18 -5.17 -8.19
CA THR A 181 2.32 -5.97 -8.65
C THR A 181 2.62 -5.74 -10.13
N GLY A 182 3.75 -6.26 -10.62
CA GLY A 182 4.18 -6.11 -12.00
C GLY A 182 4.36 -4.66 -12.42
N LYS A 183 3.84 -4.31 -13.60
CA LYS A 183 3.95 -2.96 -14.21
C LYS A 183 3.09 -1.90 -13.51
N LEU A 184 2.16 -2.32 -12.65
CA LEU A 184 1.21 -1.42 -11.96
C LEU A 184 1.80 -0.79 -10.69
N ARG A 185 2.97 -1.28 -10.25
CA ARG A 185 3.75 -0.72 -9.15
C ARG A 185 4.15 0.72 -9.43
N ARG A 186 3.95 1.58 -8.44
CA ARG A 186 4.33 2.99 -8.51
C ARG A 186 5.25 3.30 -7.35
N TRP A 187 4.71 3.37 -6.14
CA TRP A 187 5.42 3.83 -4.96
C TRP A 187 6.58 2.92 -4.56
N SER A 188 6.47 1.61 -4.76
CA SER A 188 7.52 0.65 -4.41
C SER A 188 8.85 0.88 -5.18
N HIS A 189 8.82 1.62 -6.28
CA HIS A 189 10.01 2.02 -7.03
C HIS A 189 10.67 3.31 -6.51
N HIS A 190 10.08 3.98 -5.54
CA HIS A 190 10.62 5.19 -4.95
C HIS A 190 11.54 4.85 -3.77
N ARG A 191 12.62 5.63 -3.62
CA ARG A 191 13.52 5.60 -2.48
C ARG A 191 13.59 7.01 -1.90
N LEU A 192 13.31 7.15 -0.62
CA LEU A 192 13.37 8.45 0.06
C LEU A 192 14.81 8.98 0.05
N ILE A 193 14.96 10.27 -0.23
CA ILE A 193 16.26 10.93 -0.30
C ILE A 193 16.26 12.23 0.52
N ALA A 194 17.43 12.57 1.05
CA ALA A 194 17.71 13.89 1.63
C ALA A 194 18.90 14.59 0.93
N ALA A 195 19.49 13.94 -0.07
CA ALA A 195 20.54 14.48 -0.92
C ALA A 195 20.33 13.97 -2.35
N VAL A 196 20.77 14.77 -3.33
CA VAL A 196 20.74 14.37 -4.74
C VAL A 196 21.78 13.28 -4.97
N PRO A 197 21.42 12.13 -5.58
CA PRO A 197 22.40 11.10 -5.91
C PRO A 197 23.45 11.66 -6.89
N SER A 198 24.71 11.76 -6.44
CA SER A 198 25.80 12.40 -7.18
C SER A 198 26.36 11.55 -8.33
N GLN A 199 26.11 10.24 -8.31
CA GLN A 199 26.55 9.29 -9.33
C GLN A 199 25.87 9.48 -10.71
N TYR A 200 24.93 10.42 -10.82
CA TYR A 200 24.09 10.60 -11.99
C TYR A 200 24.07 12.07 -12.43
N ASN A 201 23.95 12.27 -13.75
CA ASN A 201 23.71 13.58 -14.33
C ASN A 201 22.21 13.83 -14.43
N TRP A 202 21.73 14.92 -13.83
CA TRP A 202 20.32 15.26 -13.75
C TRP A 202 19.95 16.40 -14.71
N THR A 203 18.84 16.27 -15.41
CA THR A 203 18.16 17.37 -16.10
C THR A 203 17.06 17.90 -15.20
N TRP A 204 17.28 19.10 -14.66
CA TRP A 204 16.34 19.76 -13.75
C TRP A 204 15.19 20.41 -14.53
N GLN A 205 13.95 20.25 -14.04
CA GLN A 205 12.77 20.91 -14.61
C GLN A 205 12.53 22.30 -14.00
N GLY A 206 13.42 22.75 -13.11
CA GLY A 206 13.36 24.04 -12.42
C GLY A 206 14.62 24.26 -11.57
N GLY A 207 14.51 25.11 -10.55
CA GLY A 207 15.60 25.34 -9.61
C GLY A 207 15.93 24.10 -8.77
N VAL A 208 17.21 23.85 -8.55
CA VAL A 208 17.69 22.79 -7.64
C VAL A 208 17.23 23.13 -6.21
N PRO A 209 16.48 22.24 -5.52
CA PRO A 209 16.12 22.48 -4.14
C PRO A 209 17.37 22.58 -3.25
N LYS A 210 17.43 23.63 -2.41
CA LYS A 210 18.55 23.83 -1.48
C LYS A 210 18.56 22.80 -0.34
N ASP A 211 17.39 22.29 0.01
CA ASP A 211 17.19 21.39 1.14
C ASP A 211 16.14 20.33 0.80
N LEU A 212 16.60 19.09 0.71
CA LEU A 212 15.80 17.90 0.41
C LEU A 212 15.38 17.15 1.68
N SER A 213 15.66 17.68 2.88
CA SER A 213 15.22 17.03 4.11
C SER A 213 13.68 16.95 4.18
N PRO A 214 13.12 15.84 4.68
CA PRO A 214 11.69 15.76 4.97
C PRO A 214 11.31 16.81 5.99
N LYS A 215 10.23 17.56 5.71
CA LYS A 215 9.82 18.69 6.53
C LYS A 215 8.31 18.82 6.62
N VAL A 216 7.87 19.36 7.73
CA VAL A 216 6.47 19.65 8.01
C VAL A 216 6.34 21.09 8.46
N LYS A 217 5.51 21.85 7.75
CA LYS A 217 5.24 23.26 8.02
C LYS A 217 3.80 23.43 8.47
N ARG A 218 3.61 24.01 9.66
CA ARG A 218 2.28 24.44 10.12
C ARG A 218 2.03 25.88 9.65
N LEU A 219 1.03 26.05 8.78
CA LEU A 219 0.63 27.37 8.27
C LEU A 219 -0.28 28.07 9.26
N ASP A 220 -1.28 27.36 9.77
CA ASP A 220 -2.22 27.80 10.81
C ASP A 220 -2.63 26.59 11.69
N GLU A 221 -3.63 26.73 12.56
CA GLU A 221 -4.06 25.66 13.47
C GLU A 221 -4.53 24.39 12.74
N LYS A 222 -5.17 24.53 11.58
CA LYS A 222 -5.78 23.42 10.83
C LYS A 222 -4.99 23.05 9.57
N SER A 223 -4.18 23.96 9.04
CA SER A 223 -3.43 23.79 7.80
C SER A 223 -2.00 23.35 8.08
N VAL A 224 -1.69 22.12 7.66
CA VAL A 224 -0.36 21.52 7.76
C VAL A 224 0.09 21.07 6.40
N VAL A 225 1.35 21.36 6.08
CA VAL A 225 2.00 20.98 4.82
C VAL A 225 3.13 20.03 5.13
N VAL A 226 3.14 18.88 4.46
CA VAL A 226 4.24 17.91 4.50
C VAL A 226 4.96 17.96 3.16
N GLU A 227 6.29 18.03 3.21
CA GLU A 227 7.16 17.99 2.05
C GLU A 227 8.27 16.97 2.25
N PHE A 228 8.52 16.12 1.26
CA PHE A 228 9.66 15.21 1.23
C PHE A 228 10.01 14.82 -0.20
N PHE A 229 11.14 14.16 -0.38
CA PHE A 229 11.69 13.86 -1.70
C PHE A 229 11.97 12.37 -1.86
N SER A 230 11.85 11.89 -3.09
CA SER A 230 12.23 10.54 -3.44
C SER A 230 12.90 10.44 -4.81
N CYS A 231 13.67 9.38 -5.01
CA CYS A 231 14.22 8.99 -6.29
C CYS A 231 13.51 7.72 -6.75
N ARG A 232 12.91 7.75 -7.94
CA ARG A 232 12.40 6.55 -8.60
C ARG A 232 13.57 5.81 -9.23
N VAL A 233 13.81 4.57 -8.81
CA VAL A 233 15.00 3.79 -9.21
C VAL A 233 14.79 2.91 -10.44
N VAL A 234 13.59 2.93 -11.05
CA VAL A 234 13.30 2.23 -12.31
C VAL A 234 12.95 3.23 -13.41
N PRO A 235 13.22 2.92 -14.70
CA PRO A 235 12.97 3.83 -15.81
C PRO A 235 11.51 4.32 -15.95
N PRO A 236 11.28 5.59 -16.34
CA PRO A 236 12.25 6.68 -16.26
C PRO A 236 12.70 6.96 -14.82
N VAL A 237 14.02 7.00 -14.62
CA VAL A 237 14.65 7.35 -13.34
C VAL A 237 14.52 8.86 -13.14
N ALA A 238 13.91 9.26 -12.03
CA ALA A 238 13.51 10.64 -11.79
C ALA A 238 13.51 10.97 -10.30
N LEU A 239 13.77 12.25 -10.00
CA LEU A 239 13.60 12.81 -8.66
C LEU A 239 12.19 13.41 -8.55
N PHE A 240 11.53 13.12 -7.45
CA PHE A 240 10.20 13.59 -7.14
C PHE A 240 10.20 14.44 -5.86
N ARG A 241 9.44 15.51 -5.91
CA ARG A 241 9.00 16.30 -4.75
C ARG A 241 7.57 15.88 -4.42
N HIS A 242 7.34 15.49 -3.18
CA HIS A 242 6.04 15.11 -2.67
C HIS A 242 5.53 16.21 -1.75
N PHE A 243 4.32 16.69 -1.99
CA PHE A 243 3.68 17.75 -1.22
C PHE A 243 2.28 17.31 -0.80
N ASP A 244 2.03 17.25 0.51
CA ASP A 244 0.73 16.89 1.04
C ASP A 244 0.18 18.01 1.93
N GLN A 245 -1.00 18.51 1.59
CA GLN A 245 -1.68 19.56 2.36
C GLN A 245 -2.85 18.98 3.15
N TYR A 246 -2.84 19.17 4.46
CA TYR A 246 -3.88 18.76 5.40
C TYR A 246 -4.69 19.97 5.87
N GLY A 247 -6.02 19.80 6.00
CA GLY A 247 -6.96 20.86 6.40
C GLY A 247 -7.79 20.48 7.62
N GLY A 248 -7.14 20.11 8.73
CA GLY A 248 -7.76 19.78 10.01
C GLY A 248 -8.08 18.30 10.24
N ALA A 249 -8.11 17.49 9.18
CA ALA A 249 -8.23 16.03 9.24
C ALA A 249 -7.01 15.36 8.58
N TYR A 250 -6.80 14.07 8.84
CA TYR A 250 -5.71 13.27 8.25
C TYR A 250 -5.93 12.88 6.78
N ARG A 251 -6.72 13.66 6.04
CA ARG A 251 -6.96 13.49 4.61
C ARG A 251 -6.16 14.55 3.82
N PRO A 252 -5.00 14.20 3.25
CA PRO A 252 -4.22 15.16 2.50
C PRO A 252 -4.75 15.38 1.08
N LYS A 253 -4.53 16.57 0.57
CA LYS A 253 -4.44 16.83 -0.87
C LYS A 253 -2.98 16.62 -1.28
N SER A 254 -2.69 15.49 -1.93
CA SER A 254 -1.35 15.11 -2.37
C SER A 254 -1.03 15.63 -3.76
N HIS A 255 0.17 16.15 -3.93
CA HIS A 255 0.75 16.56 -5.20
C HIS A 255 2.16 16.00 -5.32
N ASP A 256 2.40 15.21 -6.37
CA ASP A 256 3.71 14.62 -6.67
C ASP A 256 4.25 15.29 -7.93
N GLN A 257 5.40 15.96 -7.81
CA GLN A 257 6.03 16.72 -8.88
C GLN A 257 7.37 16.10 -9.26
N VAL A 258 7.59 15.83 -10.55
CA VAL A 258 8.93 15.50 -11.07
C VAL A 258 9.78 16.77 -11.04
N ILE A 259 10.95 16.73 -10.42
CA ILE A 259 11.85 17.89 -10.32
C ILE A 259 13.13 17.71 -11.13
N ALA A 260 13.52 16.46 -11.39
CA ALA A 260 14.65 16.15 -12.26
C ALA A 260 14.50 14.78 -12.92
N LEU A 261 15.05 14.64 -14.12
CA LEU A 261 15.13 13.39 -14.87
C LEU A 261 16.60 12.97 -15.01
N LEU A 262 16.88 11.67 -14.95
CA LEU A 262 18.19 11.15 -15.28
C LEU A 262 18.51 11.45 -16.76
N LYS A 263 19.66 12.06 -17.04
CA LYS A 263 20.14 12.20 -18.42
C LYS A 263 20.44 10.82 -19.01
N PRO A 264 19.93 10.50 -20.21
CA PRO A 264 20.39 9.32 -20.93
C PRO A 264 21.91 9.38 -21.10
N LYS A 265 22.60 8.24 -20.96
CA LYS A 265 23.95 8.15 -21.49
C LYS A 265 23.83 8.32 -23.01
N ALA A 266 24.56 9.29 -23.56
CA ALA A 266 24.71 9.49 -24.99
C ALA A 266 25.36 8.27 -25.65
#